data_AF-A0AAN0XZL8-F1
#
_entry.id   AF-A0AAN0XZL8-F1
#
_cell.length_a   1.000
_cell.length_b   1.000
_cell.length_c   1.000
_cell.angle_alpha   90.00
_cell.angle_beta   90.00
_cell.angle_gamma   90.00
#
_symmetry.space_group_name_H-M   'P 1'
#
loop_
_entity.id
_entity.type
_entity.pdbx_description
1 polymer ?
#
loop_
_entity_poly.entity_id
_entity_poly.type
_entity_poly.pdbx_seq_one_letter_code
_entity_poly.pdbx_strand_id
1 'polypeptide(L)'
;MHKKLSKTDINRLMRLKTKRSKATLSRTGIFETLYQDMNIGRATGSKIELNSRDIKKIRELFLQQSGFDIFSDVDFSSRESTTEHFSDEKLNGKQVKANHISVYPLNGESITVEGKLYTSPEGGYITFNKECISSIQHSQCILVENFETFLNLKNANFNFSTLKKDALIVYRGDKETGITMSLLKKNFSGHVIAFFDCDFAGFAMAKASLADELIVPNTNVNTFKKIGSRDLYDIQSNKFKLNPRSFPAIYTTMMTAGYCLTQEALIFHQVPLTLEQNSRS
;
A
#
# COMPACT_ATOMS: atom_id res chain seq x y z
N MET A 1 -4.63 30.63 10.96
CA MET A 1 -4.79 29.34 11.68
C MET A 1 -4.19 28.23 10.82
N HIS A 2 -2.97 27.77 11.12
CA HIS A 2 -2.24 26.78 10.32
C HIS A 2 -2.54 25.35 10.80
N LYS A 3 -3.72 24.84 10.48
CA LYS A 3 -3.99 23.39 10.56
C LYS A 3 -4.31 22.89 9.15
N LYS A 4 -3.39 22.16 8.53
CA LYS A 4 -3.61 21.55 7.20
C LYS A 4 -4.79 20.56 7.31
N LEU A 5 -5.76 20.69 6.40
CA LEU A 5 -6.94 19.83 6.34
C LEU A 5 -6.53 18.40 5.97
N SER A 6 -7.00 17.42 6.72
CA SER A 6 -6.77 16.01 6.36
C SER A 6 -7.74 15.57 5.26
N LYS A 7 -7.38 14.52 4.50
CA LYS A 7 -8.28 13.87 3.53
C LYS A 7 -9.61 13.43 4.16
N THR A 8 -9.57 13.05 5.44
CA THR A 8 -10.76 12.70 6.24
C THR A 8 -11.65 13.91 6.49
N ASP A 9 -11.06 15.09 6.71
CA ASP A 9 -11.81 16.34 6.91
C ASP A 9 -12.48 16.79 5.61
N ILE A 10 -11.80 16.63 4.46
CA ILE A 10 -12.38 16.95 3.14
C ILE A 10 -13.56 16.03 2.82
N ASN A 11 -13.41 14.71 2.99
CA ASN A 11 -14.51 13.76 2.80
C ASN A 11 -15.71 14.03 3.73
N ARG A 12 -15.42 14.51 4.94
CA ARG A 12 -16.42 14.94 5.92
C ARG A 12 -17.17 16.19 5.47
N LEU A 13 -16.49 17.16 4.86
CA LEU A 13 -17.10 18.37 4.29
C LEU A 13 -17.92 18.07 3.04
N MET A 14 -17.48 17.15 2.18
CA MET A 14 -18.22 16.74 0.97
C MET A 14 -19.60 16.15 1.29
N ARG A 15 -19.83 15.63 2.51
CA ARG A 15 -21.16 15.20 2.98
C ARG A 15 -22.17 16.36 3.09
N LEU A 16 -21.71 17.61 3.08
CA LEU A 16 -22.56 18.80 3.08
C LEU A 16 -22.98 19.24 1.66
N LYS A 17 -22.40 18.67 0.59
CA LYS A 17 -22.72 19.03 -0.81
C LYS A 17 -24.20 18.81 -1.16
N THR A 18 -24.80 17.74 -0.63
CA THR A 18 -26.21 17.39 -0.86
C THR A 18 -27.18 17.93 0.19
N LYS A 19 -26.69 18.61 1.24
CA LYS A 19 -27.50 19.10 2.36
C LYS A 19 -27.57 20.63 2.33
N ARG A 20 -28.73 21.17 1.96
CA ARG A 20 -28.94 22.62 1.78
C ARG A 20 -29.48 23.34 3.02
N SER A 21 -30.13 22.64 3.94
CA SER A 21 -30.90 23.29 5.03
C SER A 21 -30.60 22.77 6.44
N LYS A 22 -30.32 21.48 6.60
CA LYS A 22 -29.95 20.88 7.88
C LYS A 22 -29.00 19.71 7.68
N ALA A 23 -27.98 19.61 8.52
CA ALA A 23 -27.07 18.47 8.56
C ALA A 23 -26.73 18.10 10.00
N THR A 24 -26.65 16.80 10.28
CA THR A 24 -26.16 16.31 11.57
C THR A 24 -24.93 15.44 11.31
N LEU A 25 -23.80 15.81 11.89
CA LEU A 25 -22.51 15.17 11.66
C LEU A 25 -21.85 14.83 12.99
N SER A 26 -20.89 13.90 12.98
CA SER A 26 -20.10 13.60 14.18
C SER A 26 -19.18 14.78 14.51
N ARG A 27 -19.18 15.21 15.77
CA ARG A 27 -18.34 16.31 16.28
C ARG A 27 -16.92 15.80 16.49
N THR A 28 -16.16 15.70 15.40
CA THR A 28 -14.78 15.17 15.36
C THR A 28 -13.98 15.84 14.25
N GLY A 29 -12.65 15.90 14.40
CA GLY A 29 -11.75 16.50 13.40
C GLY A 29 -12.11 17.95 13.12
N ILE A 30 -12.23 18.32 11.84
CA ILE A 30 -12.55 19.71 11.44
C ILE A 30 -13.86 20.24 12.04
N PHE A 31 -14.87 19.41 12.28
CA PHE A 31 -16.14 19.87 12.85
C PHE A 31 -16.08 20.17 14.34
N GLU A 32 -15.11 19.61 15.07
CA GLU A 32 -14.84 20.04 16.44
C GLU A 32 -14.22 21.43 16.44
N THR A 33 -13.25 21.67 15.55
CA THR A 33 -12.61 22.99 15.37
C THR A 33 -13.59 24.07 14.92
N LEU A 34 -14.46 23.78 13.94
CA LEU A 34 -15.50 24.74 13.50
C LEU A 34 -16.49 25.09 14.63
N TYR A 35 -16.78 24.14 15.52
CA TYR A 35 -17.63 24.37 16.68
C TYR A 35 -16.92 25.21 17.75
N GLN A 36 -15.74 24.77 18.18
CA GLN A 36 -15.00 25.38 19.30
C GLN A 36 -14.47 26.77 18.94
N ASP A 37 -13.88 26.92 17.76
CA ASP A 37 -13.13 28.13 17.41
C ASP A 37 -13.99 29.16 16.67
N MET A 38 -15.07 28.72 16.01
CA MET A 38 -15.84 29.56 15.09
C MET A 38 -17.33 29.64 15.44
N ASN A 39 -17.74 28.95 16.50
CA ASN A 39 -19.10 28.85 17.02
C ASN A 39 -20.13 28.47 15.92
N ILE A 40 -19.75 27.52 15.06
CA ILE A 40 -20.59 27.05 13.95
C ILE A 40 -21.30 25.77 14.37
N GLY A 41 -22.63 25.76 14.26
CA GLY A 41 -23.47 24.62 14.64
C GLY A 41 -23.80 24.51 16.13
N ARG A 42 -24.72 23.60 16.46
CA ARG A 42 -25.14 23.30 17.83
C ARG A 42 -24.71 21.88 18.20
N ALA A 43 -23.97 21.73 19.30
CA ALA A 43 -23.59 20.43 19.80
C ALA A 43 -24.79 19.72 20.47
N THR A 44 -24.99 18.45 20.10
CA THR A 44 -25.95 17.53 20.71
C THR A 44 -25.23 16.21 20.98
N GLY A 45 -24.65 16.07 22.18
CA GLY A 45 -23.78 14.94 22.52
C GLY A 45 -22.52 14.88 21.65
N SER A 46 -22.28 13.73 21.01
CA SER A 46 -21.16 13.51 20.08
C SER A 46 -21.42 14.01 18.65
N LYS A 47 -22.54 14.71 18.43
CA LYS A 47 -22.95 15.22 17.11
C LYS A 47 -23.01 16.74 17.11
N ILE A 48 -22.88 17.31 15.92
CA ILE A 48 -23.11 18.71 15.63
C ILE A 48 -24.27 18.84 14.65
N GLU A 49 -25.25 19.66 15.01
CA GLU A 49 -26.35 20.06 14.13
C GLU A 49 -26.01 21.39 13.46
N LEU A 50 -26.05 21.41 12.14
CA LEU A 50 -25.80 22.57 11.31
C LEU A 50 -27.11 23.01 10.68
N ASN A 51 -27.43 24.30 10.79
CA ASN A 51 -28.51 24.94 10.06
C ASN A 51 -28.02 25.55 8.75
N SER A 52 -28.92 26.11 7.93
CA SER A 52 -28.58 26.73 6.65
C SER A 52 -27.53 27.85 6.76
N ARG A 53 -27.53 28.63 7.86
CA ARG A 53 -26.55 29.71 8.09
C ARG A 53 -25.17 29.12 8.40
N ASP A 54 -25.12 28.08 9.22
CA ASP A 54 -23.88 27.36 9.54
C ASP A 54 -23.26 26.77 8.28
N ILE A 55 -24.08 26.10 7.46
CA ILE A 55 -23.63 25.50 6.20
C ILE A 55 -23.08 26.59 5.28
N LYS A 56 -23.78 27.72 5.12
CA LYS A 56 -23.33 28.86 4.30
C LYS A 56 -22.01 29.44 4.81
N LYS A 57 -21.88 29.66 6.12
CA LYS A 57 -20.67 30.20 6.74
C LYS A 57 -19.48 29.25 6.57
N ILE A 58 -19.70 27.93 6.68
CA ILE A 58 -18.70 26.93 6.32
C ILE A 58 -18.25 27.12 4.87
N ARG A 59 -19.19 27.21 3.91
CA ARG A 59 -18.82 27.42 2.49
C ARG A 59 -17.96 28.66 2.27
N GLU A 60 -18.36 29.78 2.85
CA GLU A 60 -17.65 31.05 2.72
C GLU A 60 -16.23 30.97 3.29
N LEU A 61 -16.05 30.34 4.46
CA LEU A 61 -14.73 30.15 5.06
C LEU A 61 -13.82 29.27 4.21
N PHE A 62 -14.36 28.20 3.63
CA PHE A 62 -13.59 27.34 2.74
C PHE A 62 -13.25 28.05 1.42
N LEU A 63 -14.19 28.79 0.83
CA LEU A 63 -13.95 29.61 -0.36
C LEU A 63 -12.86 30.66 -0.12
N GLN A 64 -12.91 31.37 1.01
CA GLN A 64 -11.90 32.37 1.37
C GLN A 64 -10.51 31.78 1.60
N GLN A 65 -10.43 30.56 2.15
CA GLN A 65 -9.16 29.92 2.48
C GLN A 65 -8.54 29.15 1.29
N SER A 66 -9.37 28.58 0.42
CA SER A 66 -8.92 27.74 -0.70
C SER A 66 -8.96 28.43 -2.06
N GLY A 67 -9.66 29.57 -2.17
CA GLY A 67 -9.81 30.32 -3.42
C GLY A 67 -10.89 29.78 -4.37
N PHE A 68 -11.55 28.67 -4.03
CA PHE A 68 -12.64 28.10 -4.84
C PHE A 68 -13.74 27.49 -3.95
N ASP A 69 -14.97 27.43 -4.45
CA ASP A 69 -16.10 26.89 -3.68
C ASP A 69 -16.18 25.37 -3.89
N ILE A 70 -15.73 24.63 -2.87
CA ILE A 70 -15.80 23.16 -2.79
C ILE A 70 -17.24 22.59 -2.97
N PHE A 71 -18.26 23.44 -2.91
CA PHE A 71 -19.67 23.07 -3.03
C PHE A 71 -20.33 23.46 -4.36
N SER A 72 -19.80 24.40 -5.14
CA SER A 72 -20.48 24.89 -6.36
C SER A 72 -19.83 24.53 -7.70
N ASP A 73 -18.50 24.40 -7.82
CA ASP A 73 -17.88 24.50 -9.16
C ASP A 73 -16.83 23.45 -9.53
N VAL A 74 -16.99 22.19 -9.07
CA VAL A 74 -16.19 21.09 -9.63
C VAL A 74 -17.04 19.83 -9.82
N ASP A 75 -17.21 19.46 -11.09
CA ASP A 75 -17.49 18.08 -11.46
C ASP A 75 -16.16 17.32 -11.43
N PHE A 76 -15.96 16.53 -10.37
CA PHE A 76 -14.78 15.67 -10.22
C PHE A 76 -14.87 14.41 -11.09
N SER A 77 -15.78 14.37 -12.06
CA SER A 77 -15.93 13.27 -13.02
C SER A 77 -14.89 13.31 -14.15
N SER A 78 -14.33 14.48 -14.48
CA SER A 78 -13.33 14.63 -15.55
C SER A 78 -11.99 15.22 -15.03
N ARG A 79 -10.89 14.66 -15.55
CA ARG A 79 -9.50 14.84 -15.04
C ARG A 79 -8.89 16.22 -15.31
N GLU A 80 -9.44 16.99 -16.23
CA GLU A 80 -8.82 18.23 -16.72
C GLU A 80 -9.01 19.39 -15.74
N SER A 81 -10.18 19.51 -15.09
CA SER A 81 -10.49 20.60 -14.16
C SER A 81 -9.76 20.51 -12.81
N THR A 82 -9.24 19.33 -12.46
CA THR A 82 -8.59 19.09 -11.15
C THR A 82 -7.08 19.35 -11.19
N THR A 83 -6.47 19.37 -12.38
CA THR A 83 -5.02 19.40 -12.55
C THR A 83 -4.43 20.81 -12.43
N GLU A 84 -5.22 21.86 -12.73
CA GLU A 84 -4.73 23.25 -12.69
C GLU A 84 -4.63 23.87 -11.29
N HIS A 85 -5.22 23.26 -10.24
CA HIS A 85 -5.54 24.03 -9.02
C HIS A 85 -5.10 23.42 -7.68
N PHE A 86 -4.43 22.27 -7.66
CA PHE A 86 -3.97 21.64 -6.41
C PHE A 86 -2.47 21.36 -6.41
N SER A 87 -1.69 22.35 -5.93
CA SER A 87 -0.23 22.28 -5.81
C SER A 87 0.28 21.45 -4.62
N ASP A 88 -0.48 20.48 -4.13
CA ASP A 88 -0.05 19.62 -3.01
C ASP A 88 -0.30 18.13 -3.38
N GLU A 89 0.75 17.47 -3.84
CA GLU A 89 0.86 16.05 -4.24
C GLU A 89 0.29 15.02 -3.23
N LYS A 90 0.01 15.44 -1.99
CA LYS A 90 -0.43 14.56 -0.91
C LYS A 90 -1.94 14.38 -0.79
N LEU A 91 -2.76 15.04 -1.62
CA LEU A 91 -4.20 14.80 -1.71
C LEU A 91 -4.63 14.02 -2.98
N ASN A 92 -3.73 13.85 -3.95
CA ASN A 92 -3.94 13.07 -5.19
C ASN A 92 -3.86 11.53 -5.01
N GLY A 93 -3.92 11.04 -3.77
CA GLY A 93 -3.67 9.63 -3.42
C GLY A 93 -4.82 8.67 -3.68
N LYS A 94 -5.38 8.69 -4.90
CA LYS A 94 -6.12 7.66 -5.64
C LYS A 94 -6.41 8.35 -6.99
N GLN A 95 -5.86 7.97 -8.14
CA GLN A 95 -5.79 6.62 -8.69
C GLN A 95 -4.98 6.66 -10.00
N VAL A 96 -3.65 6.85 -9.94
CA VAL A 96 -2.77 6.68 -11.13
C VAL A 96 -1.82 5.50 -10.95
N LYS A 97 -1.29 5.24 -9.74
CA LYS A 97 -0.44 4.07 -9.47
C LYS A 97 -1.17 2.72 -9.36
N ALA A 98 -2.51 2.71 -9.23
CA ALA A 98 -3.27 1.45 -9.10
C ALA A 98 -3.21 0.56 -10.36
N ASN A 99 -3.03 1.19 -11.54
CA ASN A 99 -3.01 0.49 -12.83
C ASN A 99 -1.60 0.26 -13.38
N HIS A 100 -0.57 0.35 -12.55
CA HIS A 100 0.81 0.23 -13.01
C HIS A 100 1.57 -0.86 -12.28
N ILE A 101 2.40 -1.61 -13.01
CA ILE A 101 3.32 -2.60 -12.47
C ILE A 101 4.74 -2.07 -12.63
N SER A 102 5.48 -2.03 -11.54
CA SER A 102 6.88 -1.59 -11.53
C SER A 102 7.78 -2.82 -11.44
N VAL A 103 8.74 -2.91 -12.35
CA VAL A 103 9.61 -4.08 -12.50
C VAL A 103 11.04 -3.70 -12.85
N TYR A 104 11.98 -4.55 -12.49
CA TYR A 104 13.35 -4.52 -13.01
C TYR A 104 13.93 -5.94 -13.08
N PRO A 105 14.90 -6.20 -13.96
CA PRO A 105 15.50 -7.53 -14.06
C PRO A 105 16.45 -7.79 -12.90
N LEU A 106 16.43 -9.02 -12.35
CA LEU A 106 17.37 -9.41 -11.30
C LEU A 106 18.82 -9.30 -11.80
N ASN A 107 19.08 -9.84 -13.00
CA ASN A 107 20.39 -9.84 -13.65
C ASN A 107 20.32 -9.12 -15.01
N GLY A 108 21.38 -8.38 -15.34
CA GLY A 108 21.44 -7.58 -16.56
C GLY A 108 20.45 -6.41 -16.54
N GLU A 109 20.05 -5.96 -17.73
CA GLU A 109 19.24 -4.74 -17.92
C GLU A 109 17.96 -4.99 -18.73
N SER A 110 17.77 -6.21 -19.24
CA SER A 110 16.69 -6.50 -20.19
C SER A 110 15.40 -7.01 -19.54
N ILE A 111 14.28 -6.42 -19.93
CA ILE A 111 12.92 -6.83 -19.58
C ILE A 111 12.17 -7.19 -20.86
N THR A 112 11.49 -8.34 -20.91
CA THR A 112 10.70 -8.75 -22.08
C THR A 112 9.22 -8.85 -21.73
N VAL A 113 8.42 -7.96 -22.33
CA VAL A 113 6.96 -7.83 -22.13
C VAL A 113 6.30 -7.63 -23.48
N GLU A 114 5.16 -8.29 -23.74
CA GLU A 114 4.52 -8.29 -25.08
C GLU A 114 5.45 -8.66 -26.24
N GLY A 115 6.45 -9.52 -25.98
CA GLY A 115 7.46 -9.89 -26.97
C GLY A 115 8.44 -8.76 -27.33
N LYS A 116 8.36 -7.62 -26.64
CA LYS A 116 9.26 -6.47 -26.83
C LYS A 116 10.31 -6.44 -25.74
N LEU A 117 11.54 -6.12 -26.15
CA LEU A 117 12.66 -5.92 -25.27
C LEU A 117 12.73 -4.46 -24.81
N TYR A 118 12.80 -4.27 -23.49
CA TYR A 118 13.01 -2.99 -22.84
C TYR A 118 14.30 -3.04 -22.03
N THR A 119 15.05 -1.94 -22.01
CA THR A 119 16.26 -1.81 -21.18
C THR A 119 15.94 -0.98 -19.95
N SER A 120 16.07 -1.57 -18.77
CA SER A 120 15.97 -0.87 -17.49
C SER A 120 17.25 -0.09 -17.23
N PRO A 121 17.17 1.18 -16.80
CA PRO A 121 18.36 1.91 -16.38
C PRO A 121 19.02 1.23 -15.19
N GLU A 122 20.34 1.33 -15.10
CA GLU A 122 21.11 0.84 -13.95
C GLU A 122 20.56 1.44 -12.64
N GLY A 123 20.28 0.59 -11.66
CA GLY A 123 19.71 1.00 -10.38
C GLY A 123 18.26 1.52 -10.44
N GLY A 124 17.62 1.51 -11.61
CA GLY A 124 16.23 1.94 -11.79
C GLY A 124 15.27 0.80 -12.08
N TYR A 125 14.02 1.17 -12.38
CA TYR A 125 12.93 0.27 -12.71
C TYR A 125 12.05 0.86 -13.80
N ILE A 126 11.37 -0.01 -14.55
CA ILE A 126 10.38 0.39 -15.54
C ILE A 126 8.99 0.19 -14.95
N THR A 127 8.09 1.12 -15.27
CA THR A 127 6.69 1.02 -14.88
C THR A 127 5.82 0.89 -16.14
N PHE A 128 5.02 -0.16 -16.19
CA PHE A 128 4.11 -0.45 -17.29
C PHE A 128 2.66 -0.26 -16.85
N ASN A 129 1.79 0.22 -17.75
CA ASN A 129 0.35 0.16 -17.54
C ASN A 129 -0.12 -1.30 -17.65
N LYS A 130 -0.77 -1.82 -16.60
CA LYS A 130 -1.21 -3.21 -16.48
C LYS A 130 -2.20 -3.62 -17.58
N GLU A 131 -3.07 -2.69 -18.02
CA GLU A 131 -4.05 -2.97 -19.08
C GLU A 131 -3.39 -3.27 -20.44
N CYS A 132 -2.14 -2.83 -20.62
CA CYS A 132 -1.39 -3.06 -21.85
C CYS A 132 -0.54 -4.35 -21.81
N ILE A 133 -0.58 -5.11 -20.72
CA ILE A 133 0.22 -6.32 -20.53
C ILE A 133 -0.70 -7.53 -20.65
N SER A 134 -0.53 -8.29 -21.72
CA SER A 134 -1.18 -9.59 -21.94
C SER A 134 -0.23 -10.76 -21.65
N SER A 135 1.08 -10.52 -21.63
CA SER A 135 2.14 -11.53 -21.54
C SER A 135 3.45 -10.95 -21.00
N ILE A 136 4.12 -11.72 -20.13
CA ILE A 136 5.45 -11.42 -19.60
C ILE A 136 6.38 -12.59 -19.98
N GLN A 137 7.43 -12.34 -20.76
CA GLN A 137 8.36 -13.37 -21.26
C GLN A 137 9.56 -13.56 -20.33
N HIS A 138 9.27 -13.88 -19.07
CA HIS A 138 10.26 -14.27 -18.07
C HIS A 138 9.88 -15.64 -17.51
N SER A 139 10.88 -16.44 -17.09
CA SER A 139 10.63 -17.76 -16.52
C SER A 139 10.37 -17.72 -15.01
N GLN A 140 10.77 -16.63 -14.34
CA GLN A 140 10.65 -16.46 -12.90
C GLN A 140 10.34 -15.01 -12.53
N CYS A 141 9.45 -14.81 -11.55
CA CYS A 141 9.16 -13.50 -10.96
C CYS A 141 9.41 -13.55 -9.45
N ILE A 142 10.02 -12.49 -8.89
CA ILE A 142 10.09 -12.26 -7.45
C ILE A 142 9.19 -11.09 -7.10
N LEU A 143 8.14 -11.37 -6.34
CA LEU A 143 7.17 -10.37 -5.90
C LEU A 143 7.58 -9.81 -4.54
N VAL A 144 7.74 -8.48 -4.48
CA VAL A 144 8.18 -7.77 -3.28
C VAL A 144 7.05 -6.94 -2.70
N GLU A 145 6.80 -7.08 -1.40
CA GLU A 145 5.69 -6.37 -0.72
C GLU A 145 5.90 -4.86 -0.67
N ASN A 146 7.09 -4.47 -0.23
CA ASN A 146 7.40 -3.12 0.20
C ASN A 146 8.22 -2.39 -0.87
N PHE A 147 7.90 -1.13 -1.15
CA PHE A 147 8.56 -0.38 -2.23
C PHE A 147 10.03 -0.08 -1.92
N GLU A 148 10.38 0.25 -0.68
CA GLU A 148 11.76 0.47 -0.26
C GLU A 148 12.57 -0.82 -0.38
N THR A 149 11.96 -1.94 0.01
CA THR A 149 12.57 -3.26 -0.17
C THR A 149 12.72 -3.60 -1.66
N PHE A 150 11.77 -3.25 -2.50
CA PHE A 150 11.84 -3.46 -3.94
C PHE A 150 13.06 -2.76 -4.53
N LEU A 151 13.31 -1.50 -4.16
CA LEU A 151 14.49 -0.75 -4.61
C LEU A 151 15.80 -1.37 -4.10
N ASN A 152 15.80 -1.85 -2.86
CA ASN A 152 17.01 -2.31 -2.17
C ASN A 152 17.18 -3.84 -2.14
N LEU A 153 16.38 -4.60 -2.90
CA LEU A 153 16.33 -6.07 -2.76
C LEU A 153 17.70 -6.72 -2.95
N LYS A 154 18.52 -6.22 -3.89
CA LYS A 154 19.86 -6.75 -4.16
C LYS A 154 20.82 -6.63 -2.97
N ASN A 155 20.50 -5.79 -1.98
CA ASN A 155 21.27 -5.65 -0.74
C ASN A 155 20.85 -6.67 0.34
N ALA A 156 19.83 -7.50 0.08
CA ALA A 156 19.42 -8.54 1.00
C ALA A 156 20.51 -9.62 1.13
N ASN A 157 20.68 -10.17 2.33
CA ASN A 157 21.58 -11.30 2.58
C ASN A 157 20.94 -12.61 2.05
N PHE A 158 20.89 -12.72 0.73
CA PHE A 158 20.30 -13.82 -0.01
C PHE A 158 21.20 -14.18 -1.20
N ASN A 159 21.36 -15.47 -1.46
CA ASN A 159 22.14 -15.93 -2.61
C ASN A 159 21.31 -15.90 -3.90
N PHE A 160 21.25 -14.73 -4.56
CA PHE A 160 20.54 -14.52 -5.82
C PHE A 160 21.06 -15.38 -6.99
N SER A 161 22.27 -15.93 -6.92
CA SER A 161 22.81 -16.81 -7.97
C SER A 161 22.06 -18.14 -8.10
N THR A 162 21.26 -18.50 -7.08
CA THR A 162 20.38 -19.68 -7.10
C THR A 162 19.12 -19.47 -7.95
N LEU A 163 18.81 -18.22 -8.30
CA LEU A 163 17.63 -17.86 -9.08
C LEU A 163 17.89 -17.91 -10.59
N LYS A 164 16.82 -17.90 -11.38
CA LYS A 164 16.91 -17.92 -12.84
C LYS A 164 17.54 -16.61 -13.33
N LYS A 165 18.36 -16.71 -14.39
CA LYS A 165 19.06 -15.55 -14.97
C LYS A 165 18.08 -14.49 -15.46
N ASP A 166 16.96 -14.90 -16.03
CA ASP A 166 15.88 -14.05 -16.52
C ASP A 166 14.83 -13.76 -15.43
N ALA A 167 15.15 -13.87 -14.14
CA ALA A 167 14.19 -13.53 -13.10
C ALA A 167 13.84 -12.03 -13.11
N LEU A 168 12.54 -11.72 -13.01
CA LEU A 168 12.02 -10.36 -12.97
C LEU A 168 11.61 -9.99 -11.54
N ILE A 169 12.11 -8.88 -11.01
CA ILE A 169 11.65 -8.34 -9.73
C ILE A 169 10.42 -7.49 -9.98
N VAL A 170 9.37 -7.72 -9.20
CA VAL A 170 8.07 -7.07 -9.35
C VAL A 170 7.66 -6.44 -8.03
N TYR A 171 7.35 -5.14 -8.04
CA TYR A 171 6.68 -4.51 -6.91
C TYR A 171 5.19 -4.86 -6.93
N ARG A 172 4.66 -5.37 -5.81
CA ARG A 172 3.24 -5.76 -5.75
C ARG A 172 2.26 -4.58 -5.84
N GLY A 173 2.67 -3.36 -5.48
CA GLY A 173 1.78 -2.21 -5.29
C GLY A 173 1.21 -2.06 -3.86
N ASP A 174 0.68 -0.87 -3.53
CA ASP A 174 0.23 -0.52 -2.17
C ASP A 174 -0.95 -1.40 -1.66
N LYS A 175 -1.29 -1.28 -0.36
CA LYS A 175 -2.30 -2.07 0.40
C LYS A 175 -3.68 -2.30 -0.25
N GLU A 176 -4.01 -1.64 -1.35
CA GLU A 176 -5.25 -1.82 -2.10
C GLU A 176 -5.10 -2.54 -3.45
N THR A 177 -3.89 -2.96 -3.85
CA THR A 177 -3.67 -3.57 -5.17
C THR A 177 -3.53 -5.09 -5.11
N GLY A 178 -4.65 -5.78 -4.89
CA GLY A 178 -4.81 -7.19 -5.33
C GLY A 178 -4.67 -7.38 -6.86
N ILE A 179 -4.49 -6.26 -7.59
CA ILE A 179 -4.50 -6.14 -9.05
C ILE A 179 -3.21 -6.67 -9.69
N THR A 180 -2.04 -6.43 -9.08
CA THR A 180 -0.76 -6.95 -9.62
C THR A 180 -0.73 -8.47 -9.55
N MET A 181 -1.32 -9.02 -8.48
CA MET A 181 -1.46 -10.45 -8.32
C MET A 181 -2.38 -11.07 -9.37
N SER A 182 -3.54 -10.45 -9.63
CA SER A 182 -4.43 -10.93 -10.68
C SER A 182 -3.80 -10.83 -12.08
N LEU A 183 -2.97 -9.82 -12.32
CA LEU A 183 -2.22 -9.70 -13.57
C LEU A 183 -1.25 -10.86 -13.74
N LEU A 184 -0.39 -11.11 -12.74
CA LEU A 184 0.57 -12.21 -12.78
C LEU A 184 -0.13 -13.55 -12.96
N LYS A 185 -1.21 -13.81 -12.21
CA LYS A 185 -1.99 -15.06 -12.36
C LYS A 185 -2.59 -15.26 -13.76
N LYS A 186 -2.92 -14.18 -14.47
CA LYS A 186 -3.58 -14.25 -15.78
C LYS A 186 -2.56 -14.27 -16.94
N ASN A 187 -1.50 -13.50 -16.81
CA ASN A 187 -0.63 -13.11 -17.92
C ASN A 187 0.82 -13.58 -17.75
N PHE A 188 1.13 -14.32 -16.68
CA PHE A 188 2.44 -14.91 -16.43
C PHE A 188 2.28 -16.39 -16.06
N SER A 189 3.05 -17.25 -16.73
CA SER A 189 3.02 -18.71 -16.55
C SER A 189 4.29 -19.27 -15.91
N GLY A 190 5.25 -18.41 -15.57
CA GLY A 190 6.51 -18.82 -14.95
C GLY A 190 6.39 -19.05 -13.45
N HIS A 191 7.54 -19.30 -12.82
CA HIS A 191 7.67 -19.55 -11.39
C HIS A 191 7.56 -18.26 -10.57
N VAL A 192 6.71 -18.22 -9.55
CA VAL A 192 6.50 -17.04 -8.70
C VAL A 192 7.11 -17.27 -7.32
N ILE A 193 8.06 -16.40 -6.94
CA ILE A 193 8.63 -16.33 -5.60
C ILE A 193 8.06 -15.11 -4.90
N ALA A 194 7.62 -15.22 -3.66
CA ALA A 194 7.22 -14.05 -2.86
C ALA A 194 8.25 -13.72 -1.78
N PHE A 195 8.54 -12.44 -1.63
CA PHE A 195 9.27 -11.90 -0.49
C PHE A 195 8.41 -10.84 0.17
N PHE A 196 7.86 -11.18 1.32
CA PHE A 196 6.94 -10.36 2.10
C PHE A 196 7.42 -10.22 3.54
N ASP A 197 6.78 -9.35 4.32
CA ASP A 197 7.05 -9.26 5.75
C ASP A 197 6.85 -10.63 6.42
N CYS A 198 7.72 -10.97 7.38
CA CYS A 198 7.55 -12.14 8.21
C CYS A 198 6.61 -11.79 9.38
N ASP A 199 5.36 -11.57 9.01
CA ASP A 199 4.23 -11.26 9.89
C ASP A 199 2.94 -11.96 9.41
N PHE A 200 1.86 -11.88 10.17
CA PHE A 200 0.62 -12.57 9.81
C PHE A 200 0.03 -12.10 8.46
N ALA A 201 0.11 -10.81 8.15
CA ALA A 201 -0.39 -10.27 6.88
C ALA A 201 0.44 -10.78 5.70
N GLY A 202 1.77 -10.77 5.82
CA GLY A 202 2.72 -11.27 4.84
C GLY A 202 2.48 -12.75 4.53
N PHE A 203 2.30 -13.58 5.55
CA PHE A 203 1.93 -14.98 5.36
C PHE A 203 0.54 -15.15 4.72
N ALA A 204 -0.46 -14.35 5.11
CA ALA A 204 -1.76 -14.36 4.46
C ALA A 204 -1.66 -13.97 2.96
N MET A 205 -0.81 -12.98 2.64
CA MET A 205 -0.54 -12.56 1.26
C MET A 205 0.21 -13.63 0.48
N ALA A 206 1.19 -14.30 1.07
CA ALA A 206 1.91 -15.42 0.48
C ALA A 206 0.98 -16.58 0.11
N LYS A 207 -0.04 -16.83 0.92
CA LYS A 207 -1.08 -17.81 0.59
C LYS A 207 -1.99 -17.34 -0.53
N ALA A 208 -2.37 -16.06 -0.52
CA ALA A 208 -3.23 -15.48 -1.56
C ALA A 208 -2.52 -15.30 -2.91
N SER A 209 -1.18 -15.21 -2.92
CA SER A 209 -0.37 -14.92 -4.10
C SER A 209 -0.18 -16.10 -5.06
N LEU A 210 -0.55 -17.33 -4.65
CA LEU A 210 -0.20 -18.56 -5.38
C LEU A 210 1.31 -18.72 -5.64
N ALA A 211 2.16 -18.02 -4.89
CA ALA A 211 3.62 -18.17 -4.99
C ALA A 211 4.01 -19.65 -4.82
N ASP A 212 4.97 -20.10 -5.62
CA ASP A 212 5.55 -21.44 -5.54
C ASP A 212 6.50 -21.54 -4.34
N GLU A 213 7.26 -20.47 -4.07
CA GLU A 213 8.24 -20.39 -2.99
C GLU A 213 8.21 -19.04 -2.29
N LEU A 214 8.75 -19.02 -1.07
CA LEU A 214 8.90 -17.83 -0.23
C LEU A 214 10.37 -17.60 0.08
N ILE A 215 10.82 -16.35 -0.05
CA ILE A 215 12.06 -15.90 0.57
C ILE A 215 11.74 -15.59 2.03
N VAL A 216 12.37 -16.32 2.94
CA VAL A 216 12.12 -16.24 4.38
C VAL A 216 13.43 -16.12 5.16
N PRO A 217 13.40 -15.53 6.38
CA PRO A 217 14.60 -15.47 7.20
C PRO A 217 15.00 -16.86 7.69
N ASN A 218 16.25 -17.24 7.45
CA ASN A 218 16.90 -18.38 8.09
C ASN A 218 17.47 -17.93 9.44
N THR A 219 16.59 -17.89 10.45
CA THR A 219 16.95 -17.34 11.76
C THR A 219 16.17 -17.99 12.90
N ASN A 220 16.45 -17.55 14.14
CA ASN A 220 15.88 -18.12 15.36
C ASN A 220 15.13 -17.07 16.21
N VAL A 221 14.49 -17.56 17.29
CA VAL A 221 13.68 -16.76 18.23
C VAL A 221 14.42 -15.53 18.78
N ASN A 222 15.73 -15.61 19.03
CA ASN A 222 16.47 -14.49 19.60
C ASN A 222 16.59 -13.33 18.62
N THR A 223 16.74 -13.61 17.32
CA THR A 223 16.73 -12.57 16.29
C THR A 223 15.39 -11.85 16.27
N PHE A 224 14.27 -12.59 16.28
CA PHE A 224 12.94 -12.01 16.35
C PHE A 224 12.77 -11.06 17.55
N LYS A 225 13.23 -11.47 18.74
CA LYS A 225 13.16 -10.63 19.94
C LYS A 225 14.07 -9.40 19.88
N LYS A 226 15.20 -9.50 19.18
CA LYS A 226 16.21 -8.43 19.12
C LYS A 226 15.82 -7.31 18.15
N ILE A 227 15.30 -7.65 16.98
CA ILE A 227 15.08 -6.70 15.88
C ILE A 227 13.62 -6.65 15.39
N GLY A 228 12.75 -7.51 15.92
CA GLY A 228 11.34 -7.55 15.54
C GLY A 228 10.45 -6.60 16.33
N SER A 229 9.20 -6.49 15.88
CA SER A 229 8.17 -5.66 16.50
C SER A 229 7.17 -6.52 17.26
N ARG A 230 7.09 -6.31 18.59
CA ARG A 230 6.07 -6.91 19.45
C ARG A 230 4.70 -6.29 19.19
N ASP A 231 4.64 -4.97 19.08
CA ASP A 231 3.39 -4.24 18.86
C ASP A 231 2.70 -4.71 17.58
N LEU A 232 3.47 -4.91 16.50
CA LEU A 232 2.95 -5.44 15.24
C LEU A 232 2.37 -6.86 15.42
N TYR A 233 3.06 -7.70 16.19
CA TYR A 233 2.59 -9.04 16.50
C TYR A 233 1.27 -9.02 17.28
N ASP A 234 1.17 -8.21 18.33
CA ASP A 234 -0.02 -8.14 19.19
C ASP A 234 -1.24 -7.57 18.42
N ILE A 235 -1.02 -6.59 17.55
CA ILE A 235 -2.06 -6.02 16.67
C ILE A 235 -2.58 -7.08 15.68
N GLN A 236 -1.68 -7.88 15.10
CA GLN A 236 -2.04 -8.78 14.00
C GLN A 236 -2.49 -10.16 14.45
N SER A 237 -1.94 -10.72 15.53
CA SER A 237 -2.25 -12.05 16.04
C SER A 237 -3.74 -12.22 16.38
N ASN A 238 -4.40 -11.16 16.85
CA ASN A 238 -5.85 -11.15 17.12
C ASN A 238 -6.70 -11.08 15.84
N LYS A 239 -6.14 -10.51 14.76
CA LYS A 239 -6.84 -10.27 13.50
C LYS A 239 -6.77 -11.47 12.56
N PHE A 240 -5.65 -12.17 12.53
CA PHE A 240 -5.37 -13.24 11.58
C PHE A 240 -5.42 -14.61 12.25
N LYS A 241 -6.45 -15.40 11.91
CA LYS A 241 -6.56 -16.81 12.33
C LYS A 241 -5.95 -17.72 11.27
N LEU A 242 -4.62 -17.77 11.22
CA LEU A 242 -3.88 -18.60 10.28
C LEU A 242 -3.58 -19.99 10.87
N ASN A 243 -3.65 -21.04 10.05
CA ASN A 243 -3.27 -22.39 10.47
C ASN A 243 -1.74 -22.55 10.39
N PRO A 244 -1.04 -22.76 11.52
CA PRO A 244 0.42 -22.86 11.54
C PRO A 244 0.99 -23.98 10.66
N ARG A 245 0.24 -25.07 10.47
CA ARG A 245 0.66 -26.21 9.63
C ARG A 245 0.70 -25.89 8.14
N SER A 246 0.14 -24.75 7.73
CA SER A 246 0.11 -24.31 6.34
C SER A 246 1.26 -23.38 5.97
N PHE A 247 2.18 -23.11 6.89
CA PHE A 247 3.25 -22.14 6.70
C PHE A 247 4.63 -22.75 6.94
N PRO A 248 5.69 -22.15 6.36
CA PRO A 248 7.05 -22.65 6.52
C PRO A 248 7.53 -22.60 7.97
N ALA A 249 8.64 -23.29 8.29
CA ALA A 249 9.10 -23.49 9.67
C ALA A 249 9.28 -22.17 10.43
N ILE A 250 9.68 -21.13 9.70
CA ILE A 250 9.85 -19.78 10.21
C ILE A 250 8.59 -19.16 10.84
N TYR A 251 7.39 -19.57 10.40
CA TYR A 251 6.13 -19.12 11.00
C TYR A 251 6.03 -19.59 12.45
N THR A 252 6.42 -20.83 12.72
CA THR A 252 6.44 -21.39 14.09
C THR A 252 7.46 -20.66 14.96
N THR A 253 8.62 -20.30 14.40
CA THR A 253 9.62 -19.47 15.08
C THR A 253 9.07 -18.09 15.43
N MET A 254 8.38 -17.43 14.50
CA MET A 254 7.70 -16.13 14.72
C MET A 254 6.68 -16.23 15.86
N MET A 255 5.80 -17.24 15.83
CA MET A 255 4.78 -17.49 16.86
C MET A 255 5.41 -17.75 18.23
N THR A 256 6.49 -18.51 18.28
CA THR A 256 7.22 -18.82 19.52
C THR A 256 7.92 -17.60 20.09
N ALA A 257 8.47 -16.75 19.22
CA ALA A 257 9.10 -15.51 19.64
C ALA A 257 8.07 -14.48 20.14
N GLY A 258 6.91 -14.40 19.49
CA GLY A 258 5.91 -13.37 19.74
C GLY A 258 6.30 -12.01 19.17
N TYR A 259 7.02 -11.97 18.05
CA TYR A 259 7.47 -10.76 17.36
C TYR A 259 7.32 -10.96 15.85
N CYS A 260 7.10 -9.88 15.11
CA CYS A 260 7.09 -9.88 13.64
C CYS A 260 8.38 -9.23 13.10
N LEU A 261 8.85 -9.64 11.91
CA LEU A 261 9.98 -9.02 11.22
C LEU A 261 9.53 -8.38 9.91
N THR A 262 9.90 -7.12 9.67
CA THR A 262 9.65 -6.46 8.38
C THR A 262 10.79 -6.75 7.40
N GLN A 263 10.51 -6.63 6.11
CA GLN A 263 11.52 -6.80 5.06
C GLN A 263 12.70 -5.83 5.20
N GLU A 264 12.43 -4.58 5.57
CA GLU A 264 13.48 -3.58 5.77
C GLU A 264 14.39 -3.95 6.93
N ALA A 265 13.83 -4.48 8.03
CA ALA A 265 14.63 -4.96 9.15
C ALA A 265 15.53 -6.14 8.75
N LEU A 266 15.01 -7.06 7.92
CA LEU A 266 15.79 -8.20 7.41
C LEU A 266 16.97 -7.73 6.56
N ILE A 267 16.76 -6.77 5.66
CA ILE A 267 17.82 -6.21 4.81
C ILE A 267 18.81 -5.38 5.64
N PHE A 268 18.32 -4.46 6.46
CA PHE A 268 19.15 -3.56 7.25
C PHE A 268 20.07 -4.33 8.22
N HIS A 269 19.55 -5.36 8.89
CA HIS A 269 20.33 -6.18 9.80
C HIS A 269 21.05 -7.35 9.13
N GLN A 270 21.01 -7.46 7.80
CA GLN A 270 21.66 -8.51 7.02
C GLN A 270 21.30 -9.93 7.53
N VAL A 271 20.03 -10.13 7.90
CA VAL A 271 19.54 -11.43 8.36
C VAL A 271 19.65 -12.43 7.20
N PRO A 272 20.30 -13.60 7.37
CA PRO A 272 20.37 -14.61 6.33
C PRO A 272 18.98 -15.02 5.85
N LEU A 273 18.78 -15.05 4.53
CA LEU A 273 17.52 -15.45 3.90
C LEU A 273 17.70 -16.78 3.16
N THR A 274 16.62 -17.55 3.06
CA THR A 274 16.56 -18.82 2.32
C THR A 274 15.26 -18.93 1.54
N LEU A 275 15.23 -19.81 0.54
CA LEU A 275 13.99 -20.20 -0.13
C LEU A 275 13.34 -21.36 0.63
N GLU A 276 12.03 -21.26 0.83
CA GLU A 276 11.20 -22.35 1.32
C GLU A 276 9.98 -22.53 0.40
N GLN A 277 9.61 -23.79 0.18
CA GLN A 277 8.44 -24.14 -0.64
C GLN A 277 7.15 -23.64 0.01
N ASN A 278 6.30 -22.98 -0.77
CA ASN A 278 5.00 -22.56 -0.31
C ASN A 278 4.05 -23.76 -0.40
N SER A 279 3.66 -24.31 0.75
CA SER A 279 2.78 -25.48 0.80
C SER A 279 1.41 -25.12 0.21
N ARG A 280 1.16 -25.53 -1.04
CA ARG A 280 -0.15 -25.41 -1.68
C ARG A 280 -1.12 -26.36 -0.97
N SER A 281 -1.97 -25.80 -0.11
CA SER A 281 -3.11 -26.52 0.49
C SER A 281 -4.25 -26.64 -0.50
#